data_AF-A0A4V3MR74-F1
#
_entry.id   AF-A0A4V3MR74-F1
#
_cell.length_a   1.000
_cell.length_b   1.000
_cell.length_c   1.000
_cell.angle_alpha   90.00
_cell.angle_beta   90.00
_cell.angle_gamma   90.00
#
_symmetry.space_group_name_H-M   'P 1'
#
loop_
_entity.id
_entity.type
_entity.pdbx_description
1 polymer ?
#
loop_
_entity_poly.entity_id
_entity_poly.type
_entity_poly.pdbx_seq_one_letter_code
_entity_poly.pdbx_strand_id
1 'polypeptide(L)' 'IEVRVDGGEHAEVELFVRILNDRNGEVLASKSFTAAAPVSSGGNPAYVNALDAAFGQAAKDIVHWTDSVI' A
#
# COMPACT_ATOMS: atom_id res chain seq x y z
N ILE A 1 14.12 18.71 11.18
CA ILE A 1 13.83 17.35 11.68
C ILE A 1 12.58 17.48 12.51
N GLU A 2 11.42 17.11 11.96
CA GLU A 2 10.18 17.02 12.72
C GLU A 2 10.11 15.59 13.24
N VAL A 3 10.30 15.41 14.54
CA VAL A 3 10.06 14.12 15.20
C VAL A 3 8.65 14.21 15.78
N ARG A 4 7.70 13.49 15.20
CA ARG A 4 6.40 13.22 15.84
C ARG A 4 6.59 12.07 16.81
N VAL A 5 6.73 12.41 18.08
CA VAL A 5 6.51 11.48 19.19
C VAL A 5 5.04 11.66 19.56
N ASP A 6 4.20 10.67 19.25
CA ASP A 6 2.85 10.38 19.83
C ASP A 6 1.89 9.61 18.88
N GLY A 7 2.36 9.08 17.74
CA GLY A 7 1.54 8.18 16.90
C GLY A 7 1.70 6.74 17.36
N GLY A 8 0.61 6.02 17.69
CA GLY A 8 0.67 4.59 18.03
C GLY A 8 1.36 3.74 16.95
N GLU A 9 1.63 2.46 17.24
CA GLU A 9 2.22 1.55 16.23
C GLU A 9 1.42 1.60 14.91
N HIS A 10 2.11 1.66 13.78
CA HIS A 10 1.49 1.64 12.44
C HIS A 10 2.02 0.44 11.66
N ALA A 11 1.14 -0.22 10.91
CA ALA A 11 1.53 -1.17 9.89
C ALA A 11 1.65 -0.44 8.55
N GLU A 12 2.78 -0.59 7.89
CA GLU A 12 3.10 0.08 6.62
C GLU A 12 3.27 -0.95 5.50
N VAL A 13 2.76 -0.62 4.31
CA VAL A 13 2.89 -1.40 3.07
C VAL A 13 3.43 -0.49 1.99
N GLU A 14 4.53 -0.91 1.37
CA GLU A 14 5.09 -0.31 0.17
C GLU A 14 5.11 -1.32 -0.99
N LEU A 15 4.57 -0.94 -2.13
CA LEU A 15 4.44 -1.78 -3.32
C LEU A 15 4.94 -1.03 -4.56
N PHE A 16 5.87 -1.63 -5.29
CA PHE A 16 6.24 -1.17 -6.62
C PHE A 16 5.48 -1.97 -7.69
N VAL A 17 4.63 -1.29 -8.46
CA VAL A 17 3.70 -1.92 -9.42
C VAL A 17 4.06 -1.50 -10.85
N ARG A 18 3.92 -2.45 -11.79
CA ARG A 18 4.10 -2.24 -13.23
C ARG A 18 2.90 -2.78 -14.00
N ILE A 19 2.39 -2.01 -14.94
CA ILE A 19 1.42 -2.44 -15.95
C ILE A 19 2.21 -2.84 -17.20
N LEU A 20 1.99 -4.07 -17.68
CA LEU A 20 2.72 -4.65 -18.81
C LEU A 20 1.78 -4.83 -20.00
N ASN A 21 2.30 -4.62 -21.21
CA ASN A 21 1.67 -5.09 -22.42
C ASN A 21 1.85 -6.62 -22.49
N ASP A 22 0.74 -7.35 -22.54
CA ASP A 22 0.73 -8.82 -22.51
C ASP A 22 1.32 -9.46 -23.78
N ARG A 23 1.35 -8.74 -24.90
CA ARG A 23 1.85 -9.23 -26.18
C ARG A 23 3.37 -9.26 -26.27
N ASN A 24 4.04 -8.28 -25.66
CA ASN A 24 5.49 -8.08 -25.81
C ASN A 24 6.25 -7.86 -24.49
N GLY A 25 5.55 -7.79 -23.35
CA GLY A 25 6.15 -7.59 -22.02
C GLY A 25 6.64 -6.17 -21.75
N GLU A 26 6.35 -5.21 -22.64
CA GLU A 26 6.75 -3.81 -22.48
C GLU A 26 6.05 -3.17 -21.27
N VAL A 27 6.77 -2.35 -20.52
CA VAL A 27 6.21 -1.61 -19.38
C VAL A 27 5.42 -0.41 -19.91
N LEU A 28 4.10 -0.46 -19.76
CA LEU A 28 3.20 0.65 -20.12
C LEU A 28 3.22 1.76 -19.07
N ALA A 29 3.27 1.39 -17.79
CA ALA A 29 3.37 2.33 -16.68
C ALA A 29 3.98 1.65 -15.44
N SER A 30 4.58 2.45 -14.56
CA SER A 30 5.08 2.00 -13.26
C SER A 30 4.85 3.06 -12.19
N LYS A 31 4.58 2.61 -10.96
CA LYS A 31 4.32 3.50 -9.83
C LYS A 31 4.54 2.77 -8.50
N SER A 32 5.08 3.49 -7.52
CA SER A 32 5.12 3.03 -6.12
C SER A 32 3.85 3.47 -5.38
N PHE A 33 3.33 2.60 -4.54
CA PHE A 33 2.20 2.83 -3.66
C PHE A 33 2.64 2.61 -2.22
N THR A 34 2.24 3.53 -1.34
CA THR A 34 2.46 3.43 0.10
C THR A 34 1.14 3.61 0.81
N ALA A 35 0.86 2.75 1.77
CA ALA A 35 -0.30 2.86 2.64
C ALA A 35 0.08 2.43 4.07
N ALA A 36 -0.55 3.05 5.05
CA ALA A 36 -0.35 2.70 6.45
C ALA A 36 -1.68 2.71 7.21
N ALA A 37 -1.76 1.86 8.24
CA ALA A 37 -2.90 1.79 9.14
C ALA A 37 -2.43 1.74 10.60
N PRO A 38 -3.16 2.36 11.54
CA PRO A 38 -2.83 2.27 12.96
C PRO A 38 -3.07 0.84 13.49
N VAL A 39 -2.17 0.38 14.34
CA VAL A 39 -2.26 -0.89 15.06
C VAL A 39 -3.02 -0.65 16.36
N SER A 40 -4.14 -1.34 16.53
CA SER A 40 -4.89 -1.31 17.80
C SER A 40 -4.15 -2.11 18.89
N SER A 41 -4.48 -1.87 20.16
CA SER A 41 -4.00 -2.73 21.24
C SER A 41 -4.51 -4.16 21.07
N GLY A 42 -3.63 -5.17 21.17
CA GLY A 42 -4.04 -6.58 21.01
C GLY A 42 -2.94 -7.56 20.61
N GLY A 43 -1.68 -7.13 20.54
CA GLY A 43 -0.54 -7.99 20.16
C GLY A 43 -0.55 -8.35 18.67
N ASN A 44 0.09 -9.46 18.31
CA ASN A 44 0.28 -9.87 16.91
C ASN A 44 -1.00 -9.87 16.05
N PRO A 45 -2.19 -10.32 16.52
CA PRO A 45 -3.41 -10.25 15.72
C PRO A 45 -3.80 -8.83 15.32
N ALA A 46 -3.57 -7.84 16.19
CA ALA A 46 -3.85 -6.45 15.86
C ALA A 46 -2.92 -5.91 14.78
N TYR A 47 -1.66 -6.36 14.77
CA TYR A 47 -0.69 -5.99 13.73
C TYR A 47 -1.07 -6.59 12.37
N VAL A 48 -1.50 -7.86 12.33
CA VAL A 48 -1.99 -8.52 11.11
C VAL A 48 -3.21 -7.77 10.55
N ASN A 49 -4.17 -7.42 11.41
CA ASN A 49 -5.35 -6.65 10.98
C ASN A 49 -4.96 -5.27 10.40
N ALA A 50 -3.95 -4.62 10.98
CA ALA A 50 -3.45 -3.34 10.46
C ALA A 50 -2.74 -3.51 9.11
N LEU A 51 -1.97 -4.59 8.91
CA LEU A 51 -1.39 -4.93 7.60
C LEU A 51 -2.47 -5.18 6.55
N ASP A 52 -3.51 -5.92 6.88
CA ASP A 52 -4.65 -6.18 5.99
C ASP A 52 -5.35 -4.87 5.60
N ALA A 53 -5.53 -3.96 6.56
CA ALA A 53 -6.11 -2.64 6.31
C ALA A 53 -5.22 -1.77 5.39
N ALA A 54 -3.91 -1.72 5.67
CA ALA A 54 -2.95 -0.98 4.85
C ALA A 54 -2.88 -1.54 3.42
N PHE A 55 -2.80 -2.87 3.28
CA PHE A 55 -2.83 -3.53 1.98
C PHE A 55 -4.14 -3.28 1.24
N GLY A 56 -5.28 -3.37 1.92
CA GLY A 56 -6.59 -3.09 1.33
C GLY A 56 -6.71 -1.67 0.78
N GLN A 57 -6.06 -0.70 1.42
CA GLN A 57 -5.97 0.67 0.89
C GLN A 57 -5.08 0.73 -0.35
N ALA A 58 -3.85 0.18 -0.28
CA ALA A 58 -2.94 0.15 -1.43
C ALA A 58 -3.57 -0.54 -2.65
N ALA A 59 -4.30 -1.64 -2.45
CA ALA A 59 -5.01 -2.36 -3.51
C ALA A 59 -6.07 -1.50 -4.20
N LYS A 60 -6.87 -0.73 -3.44
CA LYS A 60 -7.85 0.21 -4.02
C LYS A 60 -7.15 1.30 -4.82
N ASP A 61 -6.06 1.85 -4.30
CA ASP A 61 -5.29 2.90 -4.98
C ASP A 61 -4.66 2.38 -6.28
N ILE A 62 -4.20 1.13 -6.30
CA ILE A 62 -3.70 0.46 -7.50
C ILE A 62 -4.81 0.29 -8.55
N VAL A 63 -6.01 -0.14 -8.15
CA VAL A 63 -7.15 -0.28 -9.09
C VAL A 63 -7.53 1.08 -9.67
N HIS A 64 -7.70 2.10 -8.82
CA HIS A 64 -8.02 3.46 -9.29
C HIS A 64 -6.94 4.05 -10.20
N TRP A 65 -5.66 3.78 -9.92
CA TRP A 65 -4.59 4.18 -10.82
C TRP A 65 -4.64 3.41 -12.14
N THR A 66 -4.94 2.12 -12.10
CA THR A 66 -5.07 1.29 -13.30
C THR A 66 -6.16 1.87 -14.22
N ASP A 67 -7.33 2.21 -13.67
CA ASP A 67 -8.43 2.88 -14.41
C ASP A 67 -8.03 4.24 -15.03
N SER A 68 -6.97 4.88 -14.53
CA SER A 68 -6.45 6.14 -15.10
C SER A 68 -5.43 5.95 -16.23
N VAL A 69 -4.89 4.73 -16.37
CA VAL A 69 -3.86 4.39 -17.35
C VAL A 69 -4.46 3.70 -18.59
N ILE A 70 -5.51 2.89 -18.42
CA ILE A 70 -6.19 2.14 -19.50
C ILE A 70 -7.56 2.74 -19.83
#